data_AF-W5U1X0-F1
#
_entry.id   AF-W5U1X0-F1
#
_cell.length_a   1.000
_cell.length_b   1.000
_cell.length_c   1.000
_cell.angle_alpha   90.00
_cell.angle_beta   90.00
_cell.angle_gamma   90.00
#
_symmetry.space_group_name_H-M   'P 1'
#
loop_
_entity.id
_entity.type
_entity.pdbx_description
1 polymer ?
#
loop_
_entity_poly.entity_id
_entity_poly.type
_entity_poly.pdbx_seq_one_letter_code
_entity_poly.pdbx_strand_id
1 'polypeptide(L)' 'KCYFPYLENGYNQNYGRKFVQGKSIDVACHPGYALPKAQTTVTCMENGWSPTPRCIRV' A
#
# COMPACT_ATOMS: atom_id res chain seq x y z
N LYS A 1 -10.18 10.87 1.22
CA LYS A 1 -8.82 10.88 1.81
C LYS A 1 -8.51 9.48 2.32
N CYS A 2 -7.30 8.98 2.14
CA CYS A 2 -6.92 7.63 2.59
C CYS A 2 -5.85 7.71 3.68
N TYR A 3 -5.96 6.83 4.67
CA TYR A 3 -4.94 6.64 5.71
C TYR A 3 -4.12 5.41 5.35
N PHE A 4 -2.79 5.53 5.34
CA PHE A 4 -1.94 4.40 4.98
C PHE A 4 -1.82 3.43 6.17
N PRO A 5 -2.21 2.15 5.99
CA PRO A 5 -2.22 1.19 7.07
C PRO A 5 -0.81 0.71 7.42
N TYR A 6 -0.72 -0.01 8.52
CA TYR A 6 0.45 -0.80 8.84
C TYR A 6 0.55 -1.98 7.87
N LEU A 7 1.73 -2.20 7.30
CA LEU A 7 2.05 -3.34 6.45
C LEU A 7 2.76 -4.40 7.28
N GLU A 8 2.09 -5.52 7.48
CA GLU A 8 2.76 -6.74 7.92
C GLU A 8 3.65 -7.26 6.79
N ASN A 9 4.90 -7.61 7.09
CA ASN A 9 5.91 -8.00 6.09
C ASN A 9 6.19 -6.91 5.02
N GLY A 10 6.05 -5.63 5.37
CA GLY A 10 6.40 -4.52 4.50
C GLY A 10 7.06 -3.36 5.23
N TYR A 11 7.63 -2.44 4.45
CA TYR A 11 8.31 -1.27 4.98
C TYR A 11 7.30 -0.17 5.33
N ASN A 12 7.25 0.19 6.60
CA ASN A 12 6.22 1.08 7.17
C ASN A 12 6.58 2.58 7.13
N GLN A 13 7.33 3.03 6.11
CA GLN A 13 7.73 4.44 5.98
C GLN A 13 6.54 5.41 5.86
N ASN A 14 5.42 4.91 5.32
CA ASN A 14 4.20 5.69 5.13
C ASN A 14 3.12 5.39 6.18
N TYR A 15 3.37 4.50 7.15
CA TYR A 15 2.39 4.20 8.20
C TYR A 15 1.93 5.47 8.90
N GLY A 16 0.62 5.62 9.09
CA GLY A 16 0.07 6.81 9.76
C GLY A 16 -0.19 8.00 8.84
N ARG A 17 0.37 8.02 7.63
CA ARG A 17 0.24 9.16 6.73
C ARG A 17 -1.12 9.20 6.05
N LYS A 18 -1.61 10.41 5.82
CA LYS A 18 -2.86 10.68 5.10
C LYS A 18 -2.54 11.17 3.69
N PHE A 19 -3.24 10.60 2.72
CA PHE A 19 -3.11 10.93 1.30
C PHE A 19 -4.46 11.42 0.75
N VAL A 20 -4.37 12.36 -0.20
CA VAL A 20 -5.54 12.86 -0.92
C VAL A 20 -5.94 11.89 -2.04
N GLN A 21 -7.20 11.94 -2.44
CA GLN A 21 -7.72 11.11 -3.54
C GLN A 21 -6.94 11.39 -4.84
N GLY A 22 -6.72 10.35 -5.63
CA GLY A 22 -5.92 10.39 -6.86
C GLY A 22 -4.42 10.25 -6.64
N LYS A 23 -3.91 10.24 -5.39
CA LYS A 23 -2.49 9.98 -5.13
C LYS A 23 -2.17 8.50 -5.19
N SER A 24 -1.17 8.16 -6.00
CA SER A 24 -0.53 6.86 -6.03
C SER A 24 0.81 6.91 -5.30
N ILE A 25 1.13 5.85 -4.57
CA ILE A 25 2.40 5.72 -3.85
C ILE A 25 2.96 4.32 -4.02
N ASP A 26 4.27 4.21 -3.98
CA ASP A 26 4.97 2.94 -3.97
C ASP A 26 4.84 2.25 -2.61
N VAL A 27 4.69 0.94 -2.66
CA VAL A 27 4.68 0.05 -1.50
C VAL A 27 5.84 -0.91 -1.63
N ALA A 28 6.75 -0.84 -0.66
CA ALA A 28 7.85 -1.78 -0.55
C ALA A 28 7.48 -2.88 0.45
N CYS A 29 7.49 -4.13 -0.02
CA CYS A 29 7.34 -5.32 0.82
C CYS A 29 8.71 -5.91 1.16
N HIS A 30 8.80 -6.69 2.24
CA HIS A 30 10.00 -7.44 2.57
C HIS A 30 10.29 -8.52 1.50
N PRO A 31 11.54 -8.98 1.36
CA PRO A 31 11.89 -10.06 0.43
C PRO A 31 10.98 -11.28 0.59
N GLY A 32 10.48 -11.82 -0.53
CA GLY A 32 9.51 -12.92 -0.55
C GLY A 32 8.04 -12.50 -0.41
N TYR A 33 7.75 -11.19 -0.35
CA TYR A 33 6.39 -10.65 -0.31
C TYR A 33 6.18 -9.58 -1.38
N ALA A 34 4.94 -9.44 -1.87
CA ALA A 34 4.54 -8.43 -2.85
C ALA A 34 3.09 -7.97 -2.62
N LEU A 35 2.68 -6.87 -3.27
CA LEU A 35 1.25 -6.53 -3.32
C LEU A 35 0.48 -7.56 -4.18
N PRO A 36 -0.85 -7.65 -4.00
CA PRO A 36 -1.70 -8.48 -4.86
C PRO A 36 -1.49 -8.18 -6.34
N LYS A 37 -1.44 -9.24 -7.15
CA LYS A 37 -1.22 -9.20 -8.61
C LYS A 37 0.16 -8.62 -9.01
N ALA A 38 1.18 -8.81 -8.17
CA ALA A 38 2.54 -8.33 -8.42
C ALA A 38 2.63 -6.81 -8.68
N GLN A 39 1.70 -6.05 -8.11
CA GLN A 39 1.75 -4.59 -8.16
C GLN A 39 2.83 -4.04 -7.23
N THR A 40 3.26 -2.82 -7.48
CA THR A 40 4.22 -2.10 -6.62
C THR A 40 3.63 -0.80 -6.07
N THR A 41 2.47 -0.38 -6.55
CA THR A 41 1.82 0.88 -6.16
C THR A 41 0.41 0.65 -5.64
N VAL A 42 -0.02 1.57 -4.78
CA VAL A 42 -1.43 1.71 -4.36
C VAL A 42 -1.91 3.11 -4.64
N THR A 43 -3.17 3.24 -5.04
CA THR A 43 -3.81 4.52 -5.34
C THR A 43 -4.93 4.80 -4.37
N CYS A 44 -4.94 6.01 -3.81
CA CYS A 44 -6.03 6.47 -2.97
C CYS A 44 -7.23 6.82 -3.85
N MET A 45 -8.20 5.91 -3.94
CA MET A 45 -9.45 6.12 -4.65
C MET A 45 -10.52 6.69 -3.70
N GLU A 46 -11.71 6.96 -4.24
CA GLU A 46 -12.87 7.40 -3.45
C GLU A 46 -13.24 6.38 -2.35
N ASN A 47 -13.18 5.09 -2.70
CA ASN A 47 -13.49 3.96 -1.81
C ASN A 47 -12.30 3.52 -0.93
N GLY A 48 -11.22 4.29 -0.89
CA GLY A 48 -9.99 3.94 -0.17
C GLY A 48 -8.87 3.45 -1.09
N TRP A 49 -7.90 2.74 -0.51
CA TRP A 49 -6.72 2.29 -1.26
C TRP A 49 -7.03 1.12 -2.20
N SER A 50 -6.56 1.23 -3.44
CA SER A 50 -6.66 0.18 -4.44
C SER A 50 -5.34 0.02 -5.21
N PRO A 51 -4.76 -1.22 -5.27
CA PRO A 51 -5.19 -2.38 -4.48
C PRO A 51 -5.04 -2.12 -2.98
N THR A 52 -5.66 -2.98 -2.15
CA THR A 52 -5.48 -2.90 -0.70
C THR A 52 -3.98 -3.04 -0.35
N PRO A 53 -3.39 -2.09 0.40
CA PRO A 53 -1.98 -2.12 0.77
C PRO A 53 -1.76 -3.22 1.80
N ARG A 54 -1.41 -4.40 1.31
CA ARG A 54 -1.03 -5.58 2.10
C ARG A 54 0.04 -6.35 1.36
N CYS A 55 1.08 -6.75 2.08
CA CYS A 55 2.12 -7.60 1.52
C CYS A 55 1.72 -9.07 1.68
N ILE A 56 1.61 -9.79 0.56
CA ILE A 56 1.31 -11.23 0.53
C ILE A 56 2.55 -12.00 0.08
N ARG A 57 2.75 -13.19 0.62
CA ARG A 57 3.86 -14.06 0.22
C ARG A 57 3.71 -14.44 -1.25
N VAL A 58 4.81 -14.35 -2.00
CA VAL A 58 4.88 -14.73 -3.43
C VAL A 58 5.26 -16.19 -3.57
#